data_AF-A0A1I7LQE7-F1
#
_entry.id   AF-A0A1I7LQE7-F1
#
_cell.length_a   1.000
_cell.length_b   1.000
_cell.length_c   1.000
_cell.angle_alpha   90.00
_cell.angle_beta   90.00
_cell.angle_gamma   90.00
#
_symmetry.space_group_name_H-M   'P 1'
#
loop_
_entity.id
_entity.type
_entity.pdbx_description
1 polymer ?
#
loop_
_entity_poly.entity_id
_entity_poly.type
_entity_poly.pdbx_seq_one_letter_code
_entity_poly.pdbx_strand_id
1 'polypeptide(L)'
;MGRFTKRPVTVEAVQFNKIGDHPAVKAGFGTGFCIEGRQGFVGVQPGDWIITEMNGAGFYPCKPDVFEATYVPAEDRDPAAMSFGDALRALKAGERVCRAGWNGKGMWLSLSGPPRGLEVVAERFWSANNAHFARRSGGTATVLPAITMKTATGEILMGWLASQTDMLAEDWMVLPADAA
;
A
#
# COMPACT_ATOMS: atom_id res chain seq x y z
N MET A 1 23.41 5.25 -8.29
CA MET A 1 22.27 4.48 -8.84
C MET A 1 21.00 4.94 -8.15
N GLY A 2 20.05 5.52 -8.87
CA GLY A 2 18.83 6.06 -8.27
C GLY A 2 17.88 4.94 -7.84
N ARG A 3 17.25 5.09 -6.67
CA ARG A 3 16.13 4.25 -6.24
C ARG A 3 14.83 4.99 -6.54
N PHE A 4 13.88 4.29 -7.16
CA PHE A 4 12.60 4.85 -7.59
C PHE A 4 11.46 3.99 -7.05
N THR A 5 10.36 4.62 -6.63
CA THR A 5 9.11 3.96 -6.26
C THR A 5 8.04 4.30 -7.30
N LYS A 6 7.16 3.33 -7.61
CA LYS A 6 5.99 3.57 -8.47
C LYS A 6 5.03 4.49 -7.71
N ARG A 7 4.69 5.64 -8.29
CA ARG A 7 3.75 6.58 -7.68
C ARG A 7 2.34 5.97 -7.64
N PRO A 8 1.51 6.26 -6.62
CA PRO A 8 0.07 6.06 -6.73
C PRO A 8 -0.41 6.87 -7.93
N VAL A 9 -1.07 6.22 -8.88
CA VAL A 9 -1.49 6.85 -10.13
C VAL A 9 -2.95 7.24 -10.02
N THR A 10 -3.21 8.55 -9.99
CA THR A 10 -4.53 9.08 -10.31
C THR A 10 -4.65 9.12 -11.83
N VAL A 11 -5.75 8.58 -12.36
CA VAL A 11 -6.07 8.66 -13.78
C VAL A 11 -7.19 9.66 -14.00
N GLU A 12 -7.18 10.33 -15.15
CA GLU A 12 -8.35 11.04 -15.65
C GLU A 12 -9.13 10.06 -16.53
N ALA A 13 -10.43 9.95 -16.30
CA ALA A 13 -11.29 9.08 -17.08
C ALA A 13 -12.68 9.69 -17.24
N VAL A 14 -13.30 9.43 -18.38
CA VAL A 14 -14.69 9.83 -18.67
C VAL A 14 -15.47 8.61 -19.15
N GLN A 15 -16.64 8.37 -18.57
CA GLN A 15 -17.54 7.33 -19.07
C GLN A 15 -18.20 7.81 -20.37
N PHE A 16 -17.97 7.07 -21.45
CA PHE A 16 -18.56 7.36 -22.75
C PHE A 16 -19.97 6.79 -22.83
N ASN A 17 -20.98 7.63 -23.01
CA ASN A 17 -22.36 7.21 -23.25
C ASN A 17 -22.87 7.65 -24.64
N LYS A 18 -22.37 8.79 -25.13
CA LYS A 18 -22.71 9.37 -26.43
C LYS A 18 -21.56 10.20 -27.00
N ILE A 19 -21.60 10.43 -28.32
CA ILE A 19 -20.63 11.32 -28.98
C ILE A 19 -20.66 12.70 -28.34
N GLY A 20 -19.47 13.21 -28.04
CA GLY A 20 -19.26 14.48 -27.33
C GLY A 20 -18.87 14.33 -25.87
N ASP A 21 -19.12 13.17 -25.23
CA ASP A 21 -18.73 12.97 -23.83
C ASP A 21 -17.21 13.00 -23.64
N HIS A 22 -16.46 12.44 -24.59
CA HIS A 22 -15.00 12.48 -24.58
C HIS A 22 -14.46 12.84 -25.98
N PRO A 23 -13.54 13.82 -26.10
CA PRO A 23 -13.11 14.36 -27.41
C PRO A 23 -12.37 13.35 -28.30
N ALA A 24 -11.81 12.30 -27.71
CA ALA A 24 -11.12 11.25 -28.47
C ALA A 24 -12.05 10.25 -29.15
N VAL A 25 -13.34 10.21 -28.78
CA VAL A 25 -14.28 9.24 -29.36
C VAL A 25 -14.84 9.76 -30.68
N LYS A 26 -14.69 8.95 -31.72
CA LYS A 26 -15.13 9.24 -33.09
C LYS A 26 -16.10 8.16 -33.57
N ALA A 27 -16.95 8.49 -34.53
CA ALA A 27 -17.74 7.49 -35.23
C ALA A 27 -16.81 6.60 -36.07
N GLY A 28 -16.89 5.28 -35.87
CA GLY A 28 -16.06 4.30 -36.56
C GLY A 28 -16.80 3.61 -37.70
N PHE A 29 -16.09 3.22 -38.75
CA PHE A 29 -16.68 2.38 -39.81
C PHE A 29 -16.88 0.95 -39.29
N GLY A 30 -18.13 0.50 -39.20
CA GLY A 30 -18.50 -0.89 -38.85
C GLY A 30 -18.65 -1.19 -37.35
N THR A 31 -17.96 -0.48 -36.44
CA THR A 31 -18.00 -0.72 -34.97
C THR A 31 -18.89 0.26 -34.20
N GLY A 32 -19.50 1.24 -34.87
CA GLY A 32 -20.25 2.33 -34.24
C GLY A 32 -19.32 3.45 -33.77
N PHE A 33 -18.45 3.18 -32.79
CA PHE A 33 -17.53 4.18 -32.22
C PHE A 33 -16.12 3.63 -32.02
N CYS A 34 -15.11 4.51 -32.05
CA CYS A 34 -13.71 4.16 -31.78
C CYS A 34 -12.94 5.32 -31.15
N ILE A 35 -11.79 4.99 -30.55
CA ILE A 35 -10.76 5.94 -30.15
C ILE A 35 -9.44 5.59 -30.86
N GLU A 36 -8.58 6.58 -31.04
CA GLU A 36 -7.22 6.38 -31.55
C GLU A 36 -6.28 6.06 -30.38
N GLY A 37 -5.94 4.78 -30.22
CA GLY A 37 -4.95 4.32 -29.26
C GLY A 37 -3.55 4.26 -29.86
N ARG A 38 -2.55 3.96 -29.03
CA ARG A 38 -1.13 3.86 -29.47
C ARG A 38 -0.86 2.82 -30.56
N GLN A 39 -1.68 1.78 -30.62
CA GLN A 39 -1.53 0.68 -31.57
C GLN A 39 -2.56 0.74 -32.71
N GLY A 40 -3.25 1.87 -32.86
CA GLY A 40 -4.30 2.08 -33.85
C GLY A 40 -5.67 2.28 -33.22
N PHE A 41 -6.71 2.22 -34.06
CA PHE A 41 -8.07 2.45 -33.61
C PHE A 41 -8.61 1.28 -32.80
N VAL A 42 -9.21 1.59 -31.65
CA VAL A 42 -9.84 0.62 -30.75
C VAL A 42 -11.33 0.95 -30.68
N GLY A 43 -12.18 -0.06 -30.88
CA GLY A 43 -13.63 0.09 -30.78
C GLY A 43 -14.09 0.34 -29.35
N VAL A 44 -15.10 1.19 -29.18
CA VAL A 44 -15.68 1.54 -27.86
C VAL A 44 -17.20 1.48 -27.91
N GLN A 45 -17.84 1.21 -26.78
CA GLN A 45 -19.29 1.13 -26.65
C GLN A 45 -19.80 2.07 -25.55
N PRO A 46 -21.05 2.57 -25.65
CA PRO A 46 -21.68 3.27 -24.54
C PRO A 46 -21.58 2.47 -23.23
N GLY A 47 -21.18 3.13 -22.15
CA GLY A 47 -20.84 2.57 -20.85
C GLY A 47 -19.33 2.42 -20.61
N ASP A 48 -18.50 2.28 -21.66
CA ASP A 48 -17.06 2.13 -21.52
C ASP A 48 -16.42 3.40 -20.94
N TRP A 49 -15.41 3.23 -20.09
CA TRP A 49 -14.58 4.31 -19.58
C TRP A 49 -13.43 4.60 -20.54
N ILE A 50 -13.24 5.86 -20.91
CA ILE A 50 -12.10 6.31 -21.69
C ILE A 50 -11.08 6.91 -20.73
N ILE A 51 -9.94 6.23 -20.56
CA ILE A 51 -8.88 6.66 -19.64
C ILE A 51 -7.80 7.40 -20.42
N THR A 52 -7.44 8.59 -19.93
CA THR A 52 -6.32 9.38 -20.43
C THR A 52 -5.01 8.85 -19.86
N GLU A 53 -4.04 8.56 -20.72
CA GLU A 53 -2.72 8.16 -20.26
C GLU A 53 -2.03 9.27 -19.46
N MET A 54 -1.21 8.91 -18.45
CA MET A 54 -0.58 9.87 -17.54
C MET A 54 0.30 10.96 -18.20
N ASN A 55 0.76 10.75 -19.43
CA ASN A 55 1.54 11.73 -20.19
C ASN A 55 0.68 12.54 -21.17
N GLY A 56 -0.64 12.37 -21.15
CA GLY A 56 -1.59 12.96 -22.10
C GLY A 56 -1.42 12.45 -23.54
N ALA A 57 -0.60 11.43 -23.78
CA ALA A 57 -0.19 11.03 -25.13
C ALA A 57 -1.17 10.09 -25.84
N GLY A 58 -2.24 9.65 -25.16
CA GLY A 58 -3.19 8.72 -25.74
C GLY A 58 -4.32 8.37 -24.80
N PHE A 59 -5.23 7.56 -25.34
CA PHE A 59 -6.44 7.10 -24.65
C PHE A 59 -6.58 5.59 -24.82
N TYR A 60 -7.16 4.93 -23.83
CA TYR A 60 -7.53 3.52 -23.92
C TYR A 60 -8.89 3.28 -23.27
N PRO A 61 -9.70 2.35 -23.80
CA PRO A 61 -10.99 2.02 -23.19
C PRO A 61 -10.80 1.04 -22.04
N CYS A 62 -11.69 1.13 -21.05
CA CYS A 62 -11.81 0.23 -19.91
C CYS A 62 -13.29 -0.14 -19.74
N LYS A 63 -13.57 -1.43 -19.51
CA LYS A 63 -14.95 -1.90 -19.32
C LYS A 63 -15.49 -1.43 -17.95
N PRO A 64 -16.79 -1.14 -17.83
CA PRO A 64 -17.37 -0.58 -16.60
C PRO A 64 -17.04 -1.39 -15.35
N ASP A 65 -17.22 -2.71 -15.43
CA ASP A 65 -16.94 -3.66 -14.34
C ASP A 65 -15.47 -3.67 -13.93
N VAL A 66 -14.56 -3.62 -14.90
CA VAL A 66 -13.12 -3.52 -14.63
C VAL A 66 -12.77 -2.16 -14.02
N PHE A 67 -13.37 -1.08 -14.50
CA PHE A 67 -13.12 0.26 -14.00
C PHE A 67 -13.57 0.39 -12.54
N GLU A 68 -14.81 -0.01 -12.23
CA GLU A 68 -15.38 0.01 -10.87
C GLU A 68 -14.61 -0.87 -9.89
N ALA A 69 -14.08 -2.02 -10.34
CA ALA A 69 -13.27 -2.89 -9.49
C ALA A 69 -11.85 -2.36 -9.25
N THR A 70 -11.35 -1.45 -10.08
CA THR A 70 -9.93 -1.01 -10.08
C THR A 70 -9.74 0.42 -9.58
N TYR A 71 -10.72 1.29 -9.79
CA TYR A 71 -10.63 2.72 -9.51
C TYR A 71 -11.71 3.15 -8.51
N VAL A 72 -11.32 4.05 -7.61
CA VAL A 72 -12.24 4.79 -6.72
C VAL A 72 -12.10 6.28 -7.00
N PRO A 73 -13.15 7.10 -6.73
CA PRO A 73 -13.04 8.54 -6.86
C PRO A 73 -11.84 9.08 -6.06
N ALA A 74 -11.08 10.00 -6.66
CA ALA A 74 -9.87 10.53 -6.03
C ALA A 74 -10.17 11.30 -4.73
N GLU A 75 -11.37 11.83 -4.59
CA GLU A 75 -11.91 12.50 -3.40
C GLU A 75 -12.30 11.54 -2.27
N ASP A 76 -12.60 10.28 -2.60
CA ASP A 76 -12.84 9.21 -1.63
C ASP A 76 -11.52 8.58 -1.15
N ARG A 77 -10.40 8.89 -1.80
CA ARG A 77 -9.06 8.57 -1.32
C ARG A 77 -8.65 9.64 -0.32
N ASP A 78 -8.56 9.29 0.96
CA ASP A 78 -7.86 10.13 1.93
C ASP A 78 -6.41 10.30 1.45
N PRO A 79 -5.96 11.53 1.11
CA PRO A 79 -4.59 11.77 0.64
C PRO A 79 -3.53 11.44 1.70
N ALA A 80 -3.92 11.25 2.97
CA ALA A 80 -3.08 10.74 4.03
C ALA A 80 -3.09 9.21 4.15
N ALA A 81 -4.01 8.50 3.49
CA ALA A 81 -4.11 7.05 3.55
C ALA A 81 -3.01 6.40 2.70
N MET A 82 -2.18 5.64 3.40
CA MET A 82 -0.98 4.97 2.91
C MET A 82 -1.28 3.52 2.52
N SER A 83 -0.57 3.02 1.51
CA SER A 83 -0.54 1.58 1.22
C SER A 83 0.24 0.82 2.29
N PHE A 84 0.11 -0.52 2.32
CA PHE A 84 0.98 -1.37 3.14
C PHE A 84 2.47 -1.16 2.84
N GLY A 85 2.83 -0.90 1.58
CA GLY A 85 4.21 -0.63 1.16
C GLY A 85 4.75 0.71 1.68
N ASP A 86 3.89 1.72 1.77
CA ASP A 86 4.18 3.00 2.43
C ASP A 86 4.38 2.81 3.94
N ALA A 87 3.50 2.06 4.58
CA ALA A 87 3.60 1.75 6.01
C ALA A 87 4.92 1.03 6.36
N LEU A 88 5.35 0.06 5.54
CA LEU A 88 6.63 -0.63 5.74
C LEU A 88 7.84 0.31 5.58
N ARG A 89 7.74 1.32 4.70
CA ARG A 89 8.79 2.34 4.57
C ARG A 89 8.84 3.24 5.80
N ALA A 90 7.69 3.67 6.31
CA ALA A 90 7.60 4.46 7.53
C ALA A 90 8.18 3.70 8.75
N LEU A 91 7.83 2.42 8.91
CA LEU A 91 8.41 1.56 9.95
C LEU A 91 9.94 1.49 9.88
N LYS A 92 10.50 1.37 8.67
CA LYS A 92 11.97 1.37 8.46
C LYS A 92 12.61 2.74 8.75
N ALA A 93 11.85 3.82 8.68
CA ALA A 93 12.28 5.17 9.06
C ALA A 93 12.19 5.42 10.58
N GLY A 94 11.69 4.44 11.36
CA GLY A 94 11.52 4.56 12.81
C GLY A 94 10.15 5.10 13.24
N GLU A 95 9.25 5.31 12.28
CA GLU A 95 7.90 5.80 12.56
C GLU A 95 7.00 4.68 13.10
N ARG A 96 5.98 5.06 13.86
CA ARG A 96 4.87 4.17 14.21
C ARG A 96 3.76 4.29 13.19
N VAL A 97 3.12 3.17 12.87
CA VAL A 97 1.99 3.15 11.94
C VAL A 97 0.79 2.44 12.51
N CYS A 98 -0.40 2.82 12.08
CA CYS A 98 -1.65 2.12 12.37
C CYS A 98 -2.51 2.03 11.12
N ARG A 99 -3.57 1.22 11.17
CA ARG A 99 -4.65 1.26 10.19
C ARG A 99 -5.84 2.02 10.74
N ALA A 100 -6.53 2.79 9.91
CA ALA A 100 -7.79 3.43 10.30
C ALA A 100 -8.84 2.39 10.75
N GLY A 101 -8.89 1.25 10.06
CA GLY A 101 -9.77 0.12 10.37
C GLY A 101 -9.43 -0.65 11.65
N TRP A 102 -8.32 -0.36 12.34
CA TRP A 102 -8.00 -0.93 13.66
C TRP A 102 -8.78 -0.24 14.80
N ASN A 103 -10.10 -0.15 14.62
CA ASN A 103 -11.13 -0.01 15.65
C ASN A 103 -10.93 1.08 16.75
N GLY A 104 -10.14 2.13 16.49
CA GLY A 104 -9.93 3.23 17.43
C GLY A 104 -9.29 2.87 18.78
N LYS A 105 -8.79 1.62 18.96
CA LYS A 105 -8.24 1.15 20.25
C LYS A 105 -6.76 1.50 20.47
N GLY A 106 -6.23 2.45 19.71
CA GLY A 106 -4.84 2.90 19.82
C GLY A 106 -3.82 1.78 19.57
N MET A 107 -4.14 0.87 18.64
CA MET A 107 -3.24 -0.17 18.15
C MET A 107 -2.22 0.44 17.18
N TRP A 108 -0.97 0.00 17.26
CA TRP A 108 0.08 0.47 16.35
C TRP A 108 1.19 -0.55 16.16
N LEU A 109 1.92 -0.41 15.05
CA LEU A 109 3.13 -1.15 14.75
C LEU A 109 4.37 -0.28 14.92
N SER A 110 5.48 -0.92 15.29
CA SER A 110 6.81 -0.32 15.32
C SER A 110 7.87 -1.35 14.94
N LEU A 111 8.94 -0.92 14.27
CA LEU A 111 10.09 -1.76 13.99
C LEU A 111 11.01 -1.79 15.20
N SER A 112 11.18 -2.97 15.80
CA SER A 112 12.07 -3.19 16.93
C SER A 112 13.43 -3.72 16.47
N GLY A 113 14.49 -3.08 16.95
CA GLY A 113 15.87 -3.48 16.71
C GLY A 113 16.45 -2.98 15.37
N PRO A 114 17.79 -2.91 15.26
CA PRO A 114 18.45 -2.50 14.03
C PRO A 114 18.44 -3.63 12.98
N PRO A 115 18.63 -3.33 11.68
CA PRO A 115 18.63 -4.33 10.61
C PRO A 115 19.59 -5.51 10.81
N ARG A 116 20.73 -5.27 11.47
CA ARG A 116 21.75 -6.29 11.77
C ARG A 116 21.43 -7.17 13.00
N GLY A 117 20.33 -6.89 13.69
CA GLY A 117 20.04 -7.46 14.99
C GLY A 117 20.85 -6.84 16.13
N LEU A 118 20.53 -7.24 17.36
CA LEU A 118 21.17 -6.75 18.58
C LEU A 118 21.73 -7.94 19.36
N GLU A 119 22.96 -7.81 19.87
CA GLU A 119 23.50 -8.76 20.84
C GLU A 119 22.77 -8.61 22.17
N VAL A 120 22.16 -9.71 22.62
CA VAL A 120 21.42 -9.78 23.87
C VAL A 120 22.14 -10.75 24.81
N VAL A 121 22.46 -10.29 26.02
CA VAL A 121 23.03 -11.14 27.07
C VAL A 121 22.00 -12.18 27.52
N ALA A 122 22.48 -13.37 27.90
CA ALA A 122 21.64 -14.51 28.27
C ALA A 122 20.53 -14.16 29.29
N GLU A 123 20.81 -13.28 30.24
CA GLU A 123 19.92 -12.87 31.33
C GLU A 123 18.74 -12.02 30.87
N ARG A 124 18.81 -11.45 29.66
CA ARG A 124 17.74 -10.63 29.08
C ARG A 124 16.78 -11.42 28.19
N PHE A 125 17.07 -12.71 27.92
CA PHE A 125 16.13 -13.56 27.21
C PHE A 125 15.01 -14.03 28.14
N TRP A 126 13.76 -13.82 27.72
CA TRP A 126 12.59 -14.35 28.42
C TRP A 126 12.48 -15.88 28.31
N SER A 127 12.96 -16.46 27.20
CA SER A 127 13.00 -17.91 26.98
C SER A 127 14.26 -18.52 27.59
N ALA A 128 14.08 -19.50 28.48
CA ALA A 128 15.19 -20.26 29.07
C ALA A 128 16.05 -20.96 28.00
N ASN A 129 15.42 -21.50 26.95
CA ASN A 129 16.15 -22.16 25.85
C ASN A 129 17.06 -21.18 25.10
N ASN A 130 16.57 -19.95 24.84
CA ASN A 130 17.38 -18.92 24.19
C ASN A 130 18.50 -18.44 25.11
N ALA A 131 18.22 -18.28 26.41
CA ALA A 131 19.24 -17.95 27.40
C ALA A 131 20.35 -19.02 27.46
N HIS A 132 19.97 -20.30 27.46
CA HIS A 132 20.93 -21.40 27.42
C HIS A 132 21.78 -21.41 26.15
N PHE A 133 21.17 -21.14 24.98
CA PHE A 133 21.91 -20.97 23.75
C PHE A 133 22.93 -19.82 23.87
N ALA A 134 22.51 -18.65 24.33
CA ALA A 134 23.39 -17.50 24.51
C ALA A 134 24.58 -17.81 25.44
N ARG A 135 24.35 -18.49 26.58
CA ARG A 135 25.42 -18.90 27.50
C ARG A 135 26.44 -19.84 26.83
N ARG A 136 25.97 -20.77 26.00
CA ARG A 136 26.83 -21.68 25.24
C ARG A 136 27.59 -20.97 24.11
N SER A 137 27.06 -19.86 23.63
CA SER A 137 27.62 -19.05 22.54
C SER A 137 28.50 -17.89 23.04
N GLY A 138 29.06 -17.99 24.24
CA GLY A 138 29.95 -16.96 24.81
C GLY A 138 29.24 -15.87 25.63
N GLY A 139 28.00 -16.10 26.03
CA GLY A 139 27.24 -15.24 26.94
C GLY A 139 26.18 -14.37 26.26
N THR A 140 26.19 -14.28 24.93
CA THR A 140 25.23 -13.49 24.14
C THR A 140 24.65 -14.28 22.97
N ALA A 141 23.55 -13.79 22.42
CA ALA A 141 23.05 -14.20 21.11
C ALA A 141 22.44 -13.01 20.38
N THR A 142 22.58 -13.00 19.06
CA THR A 142 21.97 -11.99 18.19
C THR A 142 20.47 -12.18 18.10
N VAL A 143 19.69 -11.15 18.45
CA VAL A 143 18.24 -11.09 18.21
C VAL A 143 17.98 -10.27 16.96
N LEU A 144 17.32 -10.88 15.98
CA LEU A 144 16.94 -10.23 14.73
C LEU A 144 15.84 -9.17 14.95
N PRO A 145 15.77 -8.13 14.10
CA PRO A 145 14.71 -7.15 14.19
C PRO A 145 13.34 -7.78 13.93
N ALA A 146 12.30 -7.20 14.52
CA ALA A 146 10.92 -7.66 14.36
C ALA A 146 9.97 -6.46 14.32
N ILE A 147 8.90 -6.57 13.53
CA ILE A 147 7.78 -5.64 13.68
C ILE A 147 7.03 -6.06 14.94
N THR A 148 6.83 -5.13 15.85
CA THR A 148 6.06 -5.31 17.08
C THR A 148 4.74 -4.60 16.96
N MET A 149 3.75 -5.05 17.74
CA MET A 149 2.42 -4.47 17.75
C MET A 149 2.00 -4.15 19.18
N LYS A 150 1.51 -2.93 19.43
CA LYS A 150 0.65 -2.67 20.59
C LYS A 150 -0.75 -3.18 20.29
N THR A 151 -1.21 -4.15 21.06
CA THR A 151 -2.54 -4.75 20.90
C THR A 151 -3.64 -3.79 21.37
N ALA A 152 -4.89 -4.15 21.08
CA ALA A 152 -6.07 -3.42 21.55
C ALA A 152 -6.19 -3.37 23.08
N THR A 153 -5.62 -4.36 23.78
CA THR A 153 -5.63 -4.51 25.23
C THR A 153 -4.38 -3.93 25.90
N GLY A 154 -3.42 -3.44 25.11
CA GLY A 154 -2.27 -2.67 25.60
C GLY A 154 -0.97 -3.45 25.75
N GLU A 155 -0.95 -4.75 25.46
CA GLU A 155 0.29 -5.55 25.45
C GLU A 155 1.13 -5.28 24.20
N ILE A 156 2.43 -5.58 24.29
CA ILE A 156 3.34 -5.57 23.15
C ILE A 156 3.51 -6.99 22.63
N LEU A 157 2.93 -7.26 21.45
CA LEU A 157 3.16 -8.48 20.70
C LEU A 157 4.48 -8.36 19.94
N MET A 158 5.40 -9.26 20.26
CA MET A 158 6.71 -9.38 19.61
C MET A 158 6.59 -10.28 18.38
N GLY A 159 6.82 -9.74 17.19
CA GLY A 159 6.69 -10.49 15.93
C GLY A 159 5.27 -10.47 15.38
N TRP A 160 4.81 -9.29 14.96
CA TRP A 160 3.55 -9.12 14.27
C TRP A 160 3.54 -9.88 12.94
N LEU A 161 2.48 -10.66 12.74
CA LEU A 161 2.22 -11.38 11.50
C LEU A 161 1.23 -10.57 10.66
N ALA A 162 1.69 -10.03 9.54
CA ALA A 162 0.81 -9.34 8.59
C ALA A 162 -0.18 -10.34 7.97
N SER A 163 -1.48 -10.10 8.15
CA SER A 163 -2.51 -10.89 7.48
C SER A 163 -2.68 -10.44 6.02
N GLN A 164 -3.39 -11.23 5.20
CA GLN A 164 -3.73 -10.82 3.84
C GLN A 164 -4.52 -9.50 3.81
N THR A 165 -5.40 -9.29 4.79
CA THR A 165 -6.18 -8.05 4.88
C THR A 165 -5.33 -6.86 5.30
N ASP A 166 -4.22 -7.07 6.02
CA ASP A 166 -3.27 -6.01 6.33
C ASP A 166 -2.40 -5.65 5.12
N MET A 167 -1.96 -6.66 4.37
CA MET A 167 -1.11 -6.46 3.19
C MET A 167 -1.86 -5.79 2.04
N LEU A 168 -3.16 -6.03 1.90
CA LEU A 168 -4.02 -5.45 0.86
C LEU A 168 -4.71 -4.14 1.30
N ALA A 169 -4.43 -3.68 2.51
CA ALA A 169 -5.03 -2.48 3.04
C ALA A 169 -4.39 -1.21 2.49
N GLU A 170 -5.25 -0.23 2.22
CA GLU A 170 -4.90 1.11 1.72
C GLU A 170 -5.24 2.21 2.75
N ASP A 171 -5.47 1.83 4.00
CA ASP A 171 -5.90 2.71 5.11
C ASP A 171 -4.83 2.90 6.19
N TRP A 172 -3.55 2.77 5.81
CA TRP A 172 -2.44 2.94 6.75
C TRP A 172 -2.16 4.41 7.04
N MET A 173 -1.68 4.71 8.24
CA MET A 173 -1.38 6.07 8.71
C MET A 173 -0.11 6.06 9.58
N VAL A 174 0.70 7.12 9.50
CA VAL A 174 1.77 7.39 10.48
C VAL A 174 1.14 8.02 11.71
N LEU A 175 1.49 7.52 12.90
CA LEU A 175 1.11 8.17 14.15
C LEU A 175 2.11 9.27 14.51
N PRO A 176 1.66 10.41 15.08
CA PRO A 176 2.56 11.40 15.63
C PRO A 176 3.54 10.77 16.63
N ALA A 177 4.74 11.36 16.73
CA ALA A 177 5.62 11.07 17.84
C ALA A 177 4.88 11.37 19.15
N ASP A 178 5.04 10.51 20.17
CA ASP A 178 4.52 10.83 21.49
C ASP A 178 5.20 12.12 21.98
N ALA A 179 4.45 12.97 22.68
CA ALA A 179 5.06 14.05 23.44
C ALA A 179 6.00 13.42 24.48
N ALA A 180 7.28 13.81 24.42
CA ALA A 180 8.32 13.31 25.31
C ALA A 180 8.07 13.66 26.77
#